data_AF-A0AA35W714-F1
#
_entry.id   AF-A0AA35W714-F1
#
_cell.length_a   1.000
_cell.length_b   1.000
_cell.length_c   1.000
_cell.angle_alpha   90.00
_cell.angle_beta   90.00
_cell.angle_gamma   90.00
#
_symmetry.space_group_name_H-M   'P 1'
#
loop_
_entity.id
_entity.type
_entity.pdbx_description
1 polymer ?
#
loop_
_entity_poly.entity_id
_entity_poly.type
_entity_poly.pdbx_seq_one_letter_code
_entity_poly.pdbx_strand_id
1 'polypeptide(L)'
;DIDEKLAQAVDGVRFVDCDAGLGFHPLQVIDRSARRAHLDVAAEMRDTHTAIYRKPETVQGRAEMRNRRQESFVEAGWGADGAPVGAAEPPFVRFVELLRADPKPDRGLRTLLARLNELDDYGFFDLQESHRSLWEHEEPTVIRVHTTQNENLQRAFAALVFYGLYKDMFRRGLRDRITHAVIFDEAHRAARLKLIPAMARECRKYGISLVLASQEARDFDSSVFSAIANYLVLRLTPRRTPASWYRTLRPRSRNGR
;
A
#
# COMPACT_ATOMS: atom_id res chain seq x y z
N ASP A 1 14.09 -9.44 -21.74
CA ASP A 1 13.43 -8.74 -20.62
C ASP A 1 13.02 -9.72 -19.52
N ILE A 2 12.79 -9.30 -18.26
CA ILE A 2 12.19 -10.19 -17.23
C ILE A 2 10.72 -10.45 -17.56
N ASP A 3 10.03 -9.44 -18.08
CA ASP A 3 8.62 -9.52 -18.49
C ASP A 3 8.42 -10.53 -19.62
N GLU A 4 9.28 -10.49 -20.65
CA GLU A 4 9.27 -11.46 -21.75
C GLU A 4 9.51 -12.89 -21.26
N LYS A 5 10.45 -13.07 -20.32
CA LYS A 5 10.73 -14.39 -19.73
C LYS A 5 9.55 -14.91 -18.91
N LEU A 6 8.86 -14.04 -18.18
CA LEU A 6 7.65 -14.39 -17.43
C LEU A 6 6.51 -14.77 -18.37
N ALA A 7 6.28 -13.98 -19.42
CA ALA A 7 5.26 -14.26 -20.43
C ALA A 7 5.53 -15.58 -21.20
N GLN A 8 6.80 -15.97 -21.36
CA GLN A 8 7.19 -17.25 -21.97
C GLN A 8 7.11 -18.43 -20.99
N ALA A 9 7.31 -18.19 -19.69
CA ALA A 9 7.32 -19.24 -18.68
C ALA A 9 5.91 -19.53 -18.11
N VAL A 10 5.00 -18.57 -18.21
CA VAL A 10 3.67 -18.62 -17.62
C VAL A 10 2.66 -18.09 -18.63
N ASP A 11 1.72 -18.94 -19.05
CA ASP A 11 0.67 -18.54 -19.98
C ASP A 11 -0.31 -17.57 -19.31
N GLY A 12 -0.77 -16.57 -20.09
CA GLY A 12 -1.83 -15.65 -19.66
C GLY A 12 -1.41 -14.61 -18.62
N VAL A 13 -0.14 -14.21 -18.57
CA VAL A 13 0.28 -13.15 -17.62
C VAL A 13 -0.39 -11.82 -17.98
N ARG A 14 -1.12 -11.26 -17.02
CA ARG A 14 -1.68 -9.91 -17.11
C ARG A 14 -0.68 -8.89 -16.58
N PHE A 15 -0.40 -7.86 -17.37
CA PHE A 15 0.41 -6.72 -16.93
C PHE A 15 -0.46 -5.54 -16.55
N VAL A 16 -0.13 -4.89 -15.43
CA VAL A 16 -0.74 -3.65 -14.96
C VAL A 16 0.36 -2.61 -14.79
N ASP A 17 0.27 -1.53 -15.55
CA ASP A 17 1.25 -0.45 -15.55
C ASP A 17 0.81 0.71 -14.67
N CYS A 18 1.76 1.47 -14.12
CA CYS A 18 1.47 2.68 -13.34
C CYS A 18 0.59 3.67 -14.09
N ASP A 19 0.82 3.80 -15.40
CA ASP A 19 0.16 4.80 -16.26
C ASP A 19 -1.28 4.36 -16.65
N ALA A 20 -1.62 3.08 -16.46
CA ALA A 20 -2.96 2.55 -16.71
C ALA A 20 -3.92 2.76 -15.51
N GLY A 21 -3.43 3.35 -14.42
CA GLY A 21 -4.17 3.57 -13.18
C GLY A 21 -4.13 2.40 -12.21
N LEU A 22 -4.69 2.60 -11.01
CA LEU A 22 -4.60 1.64 -9.90
C LEU A 22 -5.51 0.42 -10.07
N GLY A 23 -6.54 0.49 -10.90
CA GLY A 23 -7.51 -0.58 -11.08
C GLY A 23 -8.49 -0.77 -9.89
N PHE A 24 -8.43 0.07 -8.86
CA PHE A 24 -9.35 0.11 -7.72
C PHE A 24 -9.49 1.55 -7.20
N HIS A 25 -10.54 1.83 -6.44
CA HIS A 25 -10.77 3.14 -5.82
C HIS A 25 -10.10 3.23 -4.42
N PRO A 26 -9.05 4.04 -4.20
CA PRO A 26 -8.32 4.05 -2.93
C PRO A 26 -9.17 4.43 -1.72
N LEU A 27 -10.14 5.32 -1.92
CA LEU A 27 -11.05 5.76 -0.86
C LEU A 27 -12.26 4.84 -0.66
N GLN A 28 -12.30 3.67 -1.32
CA GLN A 28 -13.42 2.72 -1.18
C GLN A 28 -13.67 2.35 0.29
N VAL A 29 -14.92 2.46 0.72
CA VAL A 29 -15.35 2.08 2.08
C VAL A 29 -15.91 0.66 2.04
N ILE A 30 -15.25 -0.26 2.74
CA ILE A 30 -15.62 -1.69 2.76
C ILE A 30 -16.80 -1.93 3.71
N ASP A 31 -16.66 -1.54 4.98
CA ASP A 31 -17.75 -1.65 5.96
C ASP A 31 -18.69 -0.44 5.87
N ARG A 32 -19.62 -0.51 4.93
CA ARG A 32 -20.65 0.52 4.75
C ARG A 32 -21.72 0.53 5.84
N SER A 33 -21.77 -0.51 6.69
CA SER A 33 -22.72 -0.58 7.81
C SER A 33 -22.29 0.30 8.98
N ALA A 34 -20.98 0.47 9.17
CA ALA A 34 -20.42 1.34 10.17
C ALA A 34 -20.43 2.80 9.70
N ARG A 35 -21.24 3.64 10.36
CA ARG A 35 -21.38 5.09 10.07
C ARG A 35 -20.05 5.84 9.97
N ARG A 36 -19.03 5.41 10.71
CA ARG A 36 -17.73 6.08 10.80
C ARG A 36 -16.60 5.41 10.00
N ALA A 37 -16.86 4.35 9.23
CA ALA A 37 -15.83 3.62 8.49
C ALA A 37 -15.03 4.51 7.49
N HIS A 38 -15.65 5.56 6.96
CA HIS A 38 -14.97 6.55 6.11
C HIS A 38 -13.84 7.30 6.84
N LEU A 39 -13.93 7.46 8.17
CA LEU A 39 -12.87 8.06 8.99
C LEU A 39 -11.64 7.16 9.09
N ASP A 40 -11.86 5.84 9.13
CA ASP A 40 -10.79 4.85 9.17
C ASP A 40 -10.04 4.84 7.84
N VAL A 41 -10.76 4.84 6.71
CA VAL A 41 -10.17 4.97 5.36
C VAL A 41 -9.35 6.26 5.24
N ALA A 42 -9.87 7.40 5.72
CA ALA A 42 -9.14 8.67 5.69
C ALA A 42 -7.85 8.63 6.54
N ALA A 43 -7.88 7.96 7.68
CA ALA A 43 -6.73 7.80 8.57
C ALA A 43 -5.67 6.86 7.99
N GLU A 44 -6.07 5.73 7.44
CA GLU A 44 -5.17 4.77 6.79
C GLU A 44 -4.49 5.38 5.56
N MET A 45 -5.25 6.09 4.71
CA MET A 45 -4.70 6.76 3.54
C MET A 45 -3.68 7.85 3.90
N ARG A 46 -3.86 8.55 5.02
CA ARG A 46 -2.84 9.49 5.54
C ARG A 46 -1.56 8.75 5.93
N ASP A 47 -1.68 7.62 6.61
CA ASP A 47 -0.53 6.84 7.02
C ASP A 47 0.22 6.25 5.81
N THR A 48 -0.51 5.80 4.79
CA THR A 48 0.05 5.38 3.50
C THR A 48 0.81 6.51 2.82
N HIS A 49 0.24 7.73 2.75
CA HIS A 49 0.95 8.91 2.20
C HIS A 49 2.21 9.26 3.00
N THR A 50 2.12 9.23 4.33
CA THR A 50 3.28 9.50 5.19
C THR A 50 4.41 8.50 4.95
N ALA A 51 4.09 7.24 4.65
CA ALA A 51 5.08 6.20 4.36
C ALA A 51 5.72 6.36 2.96
N ILE A 52 4.96 6.85 1.98
CA ILE A 52 5.44 7.12 0.61
C ILE A 52 6.53 8.19 0.64
N TYR A 53 6.31 9.28 1.38
CA TYR A 53 7.23 10.40 1.40
C TYR A 53 8.34 10.22 2.45
N ARG A 54 9.59 10.05 1.99
CA ARG A 54 10.78 9.81 2.83
C ARG A 54 10.99 10.80 3.98
N LYS A 55 10.52 12.05 3.83
CA LYS A 55 10.62 13.10 4.84
C LYS A 55 9.32 13.18 5.64
N PRO A 56 9.38 13.11 6.99
CA PRO A 56 8.19 13.17 7.83
C PRO A 56 7.45 14.47 7.55
N GLU A 57 6.16 14.34 7.24
CA GLU A 57 5.25 15.47 7.19
C GLU A 57 5.16 16.11 8.58
N THR A 58 4.97 17.43 8.62
CA THR A 58 4.74 18.13 9.89
C THR A 58 3.47 17.58 10.54
N VAL A 59 3.38 17.65 11.87
CA VAL A 59 2.14 17.27 12.60
C VAL A 59 0.93 17.98 11.99
N GLN A 60 1.12 19.27 11.65
CA GLN A 60 0.10 20.09 11.01
C GLN A 60 -0.26 19.61 9.60
N GLY A 61 0.73 19.31 8.74
CA GLY A 61 0.46 18.78 7.40
C GLY A 61 -0.30 17.45 7.44
N ARG A 62 0.02 16.56 8.40
CA ARG A 62 -0.70 15.30 8.61
C ARG A 62 -2.14 15.51 9.09
N ALA A 63 -2.36 16.50 9.95
CA ALA A 63 -3.69 16.85 10.44
C ALA A 63 -4.54 17.42 9.29
N GLU A 64 -3.98 18.34 8.52
CA GLU A 64 -4.65 18.97 7.39
C GLU A 64 -5.03 17.95 6.32
N MET A 65 -4.10 17.06 5.98
CA MET A 65 -4.32 15.95 5.06
C MET A 65 -5.49 15.04 5.51
N ARG A 66 -5.58 14.73 6.81
CA ARG A 66 -6.71 13.97 7.36
C ARG A 66 -8.01 14.75 7.24
N ASN A 67 -7.99 16.03 7.61
CA ASN A 67 -9.17 16.88 7.63
C ASN A 67 -9.76 17.05 6.23
N ARG A 68 -8.93 17.33 5.21
CA ARG A 68 -9.39 17.49 3.82
C ARG A 68 -9.94 16.21 3.21
N ARG A 69 -9.40 15.04 3.58
CA ARG A 69 -10.02 13.76 3.19
C ARG A 69 -11.36 13.53 3.88
N GLN A 70 -11.46 13.85 5.16
CA GLN A 70 -12.73 13.76 5.87
C GLN A 70 -13.77 14.71 5.25
N GLU A 71 -13.36 15.93 4.92
CA GLU A 71 -14.18 16.93 4.22
C GLU A 71 -14.65 16.42 2.85
N SER A 72 -13.78 15.80 2.04
CA SER A 72 -14.20 15.22 0.75
C SER A 72 -15.26 14.13 0.91
N PHE A 73 -15.18 13.31 1.97
CA PHE A 73 -16.23 12.33 2.27
C PHE A 73 -17.55 13.00 2.69
N VAL A 74 -17.48 14.06 3.50
CA VAL A 74 -18.67 14.81 3.93
C VAL A 74 -19.35 15.49 2.75
N GLU A 75 -18.59 16.09 1.81
CA GLU A 75 -19.13 16.65 0.56
C GLU A 75 -19.84 15.58 -0.29
N ALA A 76 -19.35 14.34 -0.26
CA ALA A 76 -19.98 13.19 -0.91
C ALA A 76 -21.16 12.58 -0.11
N GLY A 77 -21.59 13.21 0.99
CA GLY A 77 -22.76 12.82 1.78
C GLY A 77 -22.49 11.82 2.90
N TRP A 78 -21.23 11.48 3.18
CA TRP A 78 -20.89 10.56 4.28
C TRP A 78 -21.01 11.24 5.65
N GLY A 79 -21.47 10.48 6.65
CA GLY A 79 -21.53 10.92 8.05
C GLY A 79 -22.79 11.69 8.46
N ALA A 80 -23.63 12.11 7.51
CA ALA A 80 -24.92 12.74 7.75
C ALA A 80 -25.93 11.76 8.40
N ASP A 81 -26.85 12.29 9.23
CA ASP A 81 -28.00 11.52 9.71
C ASP A 81 -28.92 11.21 8.51
N GLY A 82 -29.16 9.92 8.25
CA GLY A 82 -29.88 9.49 7.05
C GLY A 82 -29.07 9.52 5.76
N ALA A 83 -27.72 9.50 5.85
CA ALA A 83 -26.85 9.36 4.68
C ALA A 83 -27.37 8.23 3.77
N PRO A 84 -27.53 8.49 2.46
CA PRO A 84 -28.13 7.52 1.56
C PRO A 84 -27.34 6.21 1.64
N VAL A 85 -28.07 5.10 1.78
CA VAL A 85 -27.51 3.75 1.64
C VAL A 85 -26.91 3.68 0.24
N GLY A 86 -25.58 3.81 0.14
CA GLY A 86 -24.87 3.88 -1.14
C GLY A 86 -24.32 5.26 -1.54
N ALA A 87 -24.08 6.18 -0.60
CA ALA A 87 -23.26 7.36 -0.87
C ALA A 87 -21.99 6.99 -1.66
N ALA A 88 -21.77 7.68 -2.79
CA ALA A 88 -20.60 7.44 -3.61
C ALA A 88 -19.34 7.86 -2.86
N GLU A 89 -18.23 7.14 -3.05
CA GLU A 89 -16.94 7.62 -2.58
C GLU A 89 -16.53 8.89 -3.35
N PRO A 90 -15.87 9.85 -2.68
CA PRO A 90 -15.38 11.05 -3.36
C PRO A 90 -14.27 10.68 -4.34
N PRO A 91 -14.13 11.41 -5.46
CA PRO A 91 -13.00 11.24 -6.36
C PRO A 91 -11.67 11.31 -5.61
N PHE A 92 -10.71 10.47 -5.98
CA PHE A 92 -9.46 10.40 -5.24
C PHE A 92 -8.69 11.73 -5.24
N VAL A 93 -8.80 12.54 -6.31
CA VAL A 93 -8.19 13.88 -6.40
C VAL A 93 -8.83 14.91 -5.46
N ARG A 94 -10.07 14.71 -5.01
CA ARG A 94 -10.87 15.76 -4.37
C ARG A 94 -10.23 16.36 -3.12
N PHE A 95 -9.59 15.54 -2.29
CA PHE A 95 -8.90 16.06 -1.10
C PHE A 95 -7.70 16.94 -1.45
N VAL A 96 -7.06 16.72 -2.61
CA VAL A 96 -5.95 17.56 -3.11
C VAL A 96 -6.49 18.92 -3.55
N GLU A 97 -7.64 18.95 -4.22
CA GLU A 97 -8.32 20.20 -4.59
C GLU A 97 -8.67 21.04 -3.36
N LEU A 98 -9.20 20.40 -2.32
CA LEU A 98 -9.50 21.06 -1.05
C LEU A 98 -8.23 21.61 -0.36
N LEU A 99 -7.11 20.89 -0.41
CA LEU A 99 -5.82 21.37 0.08
C LEU A 99 -5.30 22.57 -0.72
N ARG A 100 -5.53 22.59 -2.05
CA ARG A 100 -5.13 23.69 -2.94
C ARG A 100 -5.97 24.95 -2.73
N ALA A 101 -7.22 24.79 -2.32
CA ALA A 101 -8.13 25.89 -2.04
C ALA A 101 -7.81 26.66 -0.75
N ASP A 102 -6.88 26.16 0.08
CA ASP A 102 -6.46 26.86 1.30
C ASP A 102 -5.78 28.20 0.95
N PRO A 103 -6.33 29.35 1.37
CA PRO A 103 -5.83 30.66 0.98
C PRO A 103 -4.50 31.04 1.66
N LYS A 104 -4.08 30.33 2.72
CA LYS A 104 -2.86 30.65 3.49
C LYS A 104 -2.09 29.39 3.90
N PRO A 105 -1.48 28.69 2.93
CA PRO A 105 -0.77 27.46 3.24
C PRO A 105 0.51 27.74 4.02
N ASP A 106 0.64 27.09 5.18
CA ASP A 106 1.85 27.14 5.97
C ASP A 106 3.05 26.46 5.25
N ARG A 107 4.24 26.48 5.86
CA ARG A 107 5.44 25.85 5.25
C ARG A 107 5.27 24.33 5.07
N GLY A 108 4.58 23.66 5.99
CA GLY A 108 4.32 22.23 5.95
C GLY A 108 3.36 21.87 4.82
N LEU A 109 2.23 22.59 4.73
CA LEU A 109 1.24 22.41 3.68
C LEU A 109 1.82 22.72 2.30
N ARG A 110 2.62 23.77 2.13
CA ARG A 110 3.32 24.04 0.86
C ARG A 110 4.26 22.91 0.44
N THR A 111 4.98 22.32 1.40
CA THR A 111 5.88 21.20 1.13
C THR A 111 5.09 19.94 0.72
N LEU A 112 3.93 19.72 1.34
CA LEU A 112 3.04 18.63 1.02
C LEU A 112 2.42 18.80 -0.38
N LEU A 113 1.86 19.98 -0.65
CA LEU A 113 1.29 20.34 -1.95
C LEU A 113 2.31 20.19 -3.08
N ALA A 114 3.57 20.59 -2.88
CA ALA A 114 4.61 20.40 -3.89
C ALA A 114 4.80 18.92 -4.27
N ARG A 115 4.72 18.01 -3.30
CA ARG A 115 4.85 16.55 -3.55
C ARG A 115 3.59 15.93 -4.12
N LEU A 116 2.42 16.43 -3.74
CA LEU A 116 1.15 15.99 -4.31
C LEU A 116 1.03 16.46 -5.76
N ASN A 117 1.46 17.69 -6.06
CA ASN A 117 1.52 18.21 -7.41
C ASN A 117 2.51 17.41 -8.27
N GLU A 118 3.68 17.04 -7.71
CA GLU A 118 4.60 16.13 -8.41
C GLU A 118 3.89 14.83 -8.82
N LEU A 119 3.06 14.23 -7.97
CA LEU A 119 2.29 13.02 -8.34
C LEU A 119 1.18 13.32 -9.36
N ASP A 120 0.48 14.44 -9.20
CA ASP A 120 -0.59 14.89 -10.09
C ASP A 120 -0.09 15.16 -11.51
N ASP A 121 1.12 15.72 -11.66
CA ASP A 121 1.78 15.97 -12.95
C ASP A 121 2.02 14.66 -13.76
N TYR A 122 2.05 13.50 -13.09
CA TYR A 122 2.12 12.18 -13.72
C TYR A 122 0.75 11.50 -13.85
N GLY A 123 -0.36 12.20 -13.60
CA GLY A 123 -1.70 11.63 -13.67
C GLY A 123 -2.01 10.62 -12.56
N PHE A 124 -1.29 10.66 -11.43
CA PHE A 124 -1.48 9.68 -10.35
C PHE A 124 -2.90 9.66 -9.77
N PHE A 125 -3.60 10.79 -9.80
CA PHE A 125 -4.97 10.91 -9.32
C PHE A 125 -6.02 10.68 -10.42
N ASP A 126 -5.61 10.58 -11.69
CA ASP A 126 -6.45 10.28 -12.84
C ASP A 126 -6.72 8.78 -12.91
N LEU A 127 -7.47 8.27 -11.93
CA LEU A 127 -7.79 6.86 -11.86
C LEU A 127 -8.94 6.54 -12.82
N GLN A 128 -8.67 5.65 -13.78
CA GLN A 128 -9.73 4.88 -14.44
C GLN A 128 -10.38 4.00 -13.36
N GLU A 129 -11.60 4.38 -12.93
CA GLU A 129 -12.34 3.66 -11.91
C GLU A 129 -12.68 2.24 -12.38
N SER A 130 -11.83 1.28 -12.01
CA SER A 130 -12.16 -0.13 -12.08
C SER A 130 -12.72 -0.57 -10.73
N HIS A 131 -13.90 -1.19 -10.75
CA HIS A 131 -14.53 -1.78 -9.58
C HIS A 131 -14.09 -3.23 -9.31
N ARG A 132 -13.26 -3.83 -10.17
CA ARG A 132 -12.83 -5.22 -10.01
C ARG A 132 -11.58 -5.31 -9.14
N SER A 133 -11.66 -6.12 -8.11
CA SER A 133 -10.55 -6.35 -7.20
C SER A 133 -9.44 -7.16 -7.89
N LEU A 134 -8.18 -6.86 -7.57
CA LEU A 134 -7.03 -7.64 -8.05
C LEU A 134 -7.10 -9.12 -7.66
N TRP A 135 -7.88 -9.46 -6.64
CA TRP A 135 -8.07 -10.84 -6.18
C TRP A 135 -9.13 -11.64 -6.95
N GLU A 136 -9.89 -11.00 -7.84
CA GLU A 136 -10.90 -11.67 -8.67
C GLU A 136 -10.28 -12.25 -9.96
N HIS A 137 -9.00 -11.98 -10.19
CA HIS A 137 -8.27 -12.48 -11.35
C HIS A 137 -7.61 -13.83 -11.03
N GLU A 138 -7.96 -14.85 -11.80
CA GLU A 138 -7.36 -16.19 -11.70
C GLU A 138 -6.00 -16.28 -12.41
N GLU A 139 -5.75 -15.35 -13.34
CA GLU A 139 -4.51 -15.27 -14.10
C GLU A 139 -3.39 -14.58 -13.30
N PRO A 140 -2.13 -15.02 -13.47
CA PRO A 140 -0.98 -14.36 -12.87
C PRO A 140 -0.92 -12.88 -13.28
N THR A 141 -0.98 -11.99 -12.31
CA THR A 141 -0.94 -10.54 -12.54
C THR A 141 0.39 -9.97 -12.09
N VAL A 142 1.08 -9.29 -13.00
CA VAL A 142 2.34 -8.58 -12.76
C VAL A 142 2.09 -7.08 -12.79
N ILE A 143 2.35 -6.44 -11.66
CA ILE A 143 2.20 -4.99 -11.49
C ILE A 143 3.56 -4.36 -11.76
N ARG A 144 3.70 -3.69 -12.89
CA ARG A 144 4.96 -3.11 -13.36
C ARG A 144 5.09 -1.69 -12.87
N VAL A 145 5.83 -1.56 -11.78
CA VAL A 145 6.12 -0.27 -11.17
C VAL A 145 7.30 0.44 -11.86
N HIS A 146 8.13 -0.31 -12.60
CA HIS A 146 9.37 0.19 -13.19
C HIS A 146 9.18 0.98 -14.51
N THR A 147 7.96 1.10 -15.02
CA THR A 147 7.68 1.83 -16.28
C THR A 147 7.96 3.34 -16.16
N THR A 148 7.82 3.88 -14.94
CA THR A 148 8.21 5.26 -14.61
C THR A 148 9.61 5.31 -13.99
N GLN A 149 10.39 6.36 -14.29
CA GLN A 149 11.68 6.63 -13.63
C GLN A 149 11.53 7.38 -12.30
N ASN A 150 10.33 7.89 -11.98
CA ASN A 150 10.10 8.65 -10.77
C ASN A 150 9.94 7.72 -9.55
N GLU A 151 10.97 7.63 -8.70
CA GLU A 151 10.93 6.79 -7.50
C GLU A 151 9.77 7.13 -6.53
N ASN A 152 9.33 8.38 -6.45
CA ASN A 152 8.22 8.76 -5.59
C ASN A 152 6.90 8.20 -6.13
N LEU A 153 6.69 8.29 -7.45
CA LEU A 153 5.53 7.70 -8.11
C LEU A 153 5.53 6.17 -7.95
N GLN A 154 6.68 5.52 -8.14
CA GLN A 154 6.83 4.09 -7.91
C GLN A 154 6.41 3.68 -6.50
N ARG A 155 6.91 4.40 -5.49
CA ARG A 155 6.56 4.14 -4.08
C ARG A 155 5.09 4.41 -3.81
N ALA A 156 4.55 5.49 -4.37
CA ALA A 156 3.15 5.87 -4.20
C ALA A 156 2.22 4.80 -4.76
N PHE A 157 2.49 4.37 -6.00
CA PHE A 157 1.71 3.36 -6.69
C PHE A 157 1.79 2.00 -5.97
N ALA A 158 3.00 1.53 -5.64
CA ALA A 158 3.17 0.27 -4.93
C ALA A 158 2.49 0.27 -3.56
N ALA A 159 2.54 1.39 -2.83
CA ALA A 159 1.88 1.53 -1.54
C ALA A 159 0.36 1.51 -1.65
N LEU A 160 -0.22 2.18 -2.66
CA LEU A 160 -1.65 2.16 -2.89
C LEU A 160 -2.13 0.78 -3.34
N VAL A 161 -1.45 0.14 -4.30
CA VAL A 161 -1.76 -1.23 -4.72
C VAL A 161 -1.76 -2.18 -3.53
N PHE A 162 -0.73 -2.11 -2.69
CA PHE A 162 -0.64 -2.94 -1.49
C PHE A 162 -1.76 -2.62 -0.50
N TYR A 163 -2.16 -1.36 -0.38
CA TYR A 163 -3.31 -0.93 0.41
C TYR A 163 -4.64 -1.50 -0.11
N GLY A 164 -4.88 -1.45 -1.43
CA GLY A 164 -6.03 -2.06 -2.07
C GLY A 164 -6.10 -3.56 -1.82
N LEU A 165 -4.98 -4.27 -2.05
CA LEU A 165 -4.86 -5.70 -1.76
C LEU A 165 -5.21 -6.03 -0.30
N TYR A 166 -4.64 -5.28 0.64
CA TYR A 166 -4.92 -5.45 2.06
C TYR A 166 -6.40 -5.25 2.40
N LYS A 167 -7.04 -4.17 1.94
CA LYS A 167 -8.47 -3.95 2.22
C LYS A 167 -9.35 -5.05 1.63
N ASP A 168 -9.11 -5.40 0.37
CA ASP A 168 -9.94 -6.37 -0.32
C ASP A 168 -9.77 -7.79 0.24
N MET A 169 -8.66 -8.10 0.91
CA MET A 169 -8.50 -9.41 1.55
C MET A 169 -9.59 -9.67 2.60
N PHE A 170 -9.99 -8.64 3.34
CA PHE A 170 -11.09 -8.74 4.32
C PHE A 170 -12.43 -8.95 3.63
N ARG A 171 -12.66 -8.24 2.51
CA ARG A 171 -13.88 -8.37 1.70
C ARG A 171 -14.07 -9.79 1.17
N ARG A 172 -12.99 -10.47 0.82
CA ARG A 172 -13.02 -11.88 0.36
C ARG A 172 -13.41 -12.88 1.44
N GLY A 173 -13.35 -12.49 2.71
CA GLY A 173 -13.62 -13.36 3.85
C GLY A 173 -12.54 -14.42 4.10
N LEU A 174 -12.70 -15.13 5.22
CA LEU A 174 -11.77 -16.18 5.67
C LEU A 174 -11.69 -17.33 4.67
N ARG A 175 -10.53 -18.01 4.62
CA ARG A 175 -10.30 -19.17 3.76
C ARG A 175 -9.55 -20.27 4.51
N ASP A 176 -9.97 -21.50 4.30
CA ASP A 176 -9.36 -22.68 4.95
C ASP A 176 -8.09 -23.17 4.26
N ARG A 177 -7.77 -22.64 3.07
CA ARG A 177 -6.58 -22.97 2.30
C ARG A 177 -5.95 -21.74 1.66
N ILE A 178 -4.67 -21.85 1.30
CA ILE A 178 -4.02 -20.86 0.46
C ILE A 178 -4.64 -20.93 -0.94
N THR A 179 -5.04 -19.77 -1.45
CA THR A 179 -5.64 -19.60 -2.78
C THR A 179 -4.82 -18.65 -3.64
N HIS A 180 -4.11 -17.71 -3.04
CA HIS A 180 -3.36 -16.68 -3.75
C HIS A 180 -1.98 -16.49 -3.11
N ALA A 181 -1.01 -16.07 -3.93
CA ALA A 181 0.30 -15.62 -3.48
C ALA A 181 0.50 -14.17 -3.91
N VAL A 182 0.92 -13.32 -2.97
CA VAL A 182 1.38 -11.96 -3.24
C VAL A 182 2.88 -11.95 -3.11
N ILE A 183 3.56 -11.63 -4.20
CA ILE A 183 5.01 -11.52 -4.26
C ILE A 183 5.33 -10.04 -4.44
N PHE A 184 5.98 -9.46 -3.43
CA PHE A 184 6.47 -8.10 -3.48
C PHE A 184 7.98 -8.13 -3.73
N ASP A 185 8.38 -7.91 -4.97
CA ASP A 185 9.79 -7.72 -5.33
C ASP A 185 10.26 -6.30 -4.99
N GLU A 186 11.54 -6.15 -4.65
CA GLU A 186 12.12 -4.88 -4.19
C GLU A 186 11.34 -4.26 -3.01
N ALA A 187 10.80 -5.08 -2.11
CA ALA A 187 9.87 -4.67 -1.07
C ALA A 187 10.42 -3.63 -0.07
N HIS A 188 11.74 -3.37 -0.05
CA HIS A 188 12.30 -2.23 0.69
C HIS A 188 11.74 -0.88 0.21
N ARG A 189 11.29 -0.78 -1.05
CA ARG A 189 10.64 0.43 -1.59
C ARG A 189 9.40 0.83 -0.79
N ALA A 190 8.72 -0.15 -0.20
CA ALA A 190 7.51 0.03 0.60
C ALA A 190 7.69 -0.31 2.09
N ALA A 191 8.92 -0.58 2.55
CA ALA A 191 9.20 -1.10 3.89
C ALA A 191 8.72 -0.20 5.05
N ARG A 192 8.49 1.09 4.79
CA ARG A 192 7.96 2.05 5.78
C ARG A 192 6.45 1.97 5.96
N LEU A 193 5.75 1.21 5.10
CA LEU A 193 4.32 0.97 5.27
C LEU A 193 4.09 0.10 6.49
N LYS A 194 3.41 0.66 7.50
CA LYS A 194 2.91 -0.10 8.65
C LYS A 194 2.00 -1.27 8.25
N LEU A 195 1.47 -1.22 7.03
CA LEU A 195 0.60 -2.24 6.47
C LEU A 195 1.32 -3.56 6.21
N ILE A 196 2.62 -3.55 5.88
CA ILE A 196 3.37 -4.78 5.59
C ILE A 196 3.35 -5.73 6.80
N PRO A 197 3.74 -5.28 8.02
CA PRO A 197 3.61 -6.12 9.21
C PRO A 197 2.18 -6.58 9.51
N ALA A 198 1.17 -5.74 9.27
CA ALA A 198 -0.23 -6.10 9.48
C ALA A 198 -0.66 -7.22 8.52
N MET A 199 -0.38 -7.06 7.23
CA MET A 199 -0.65 -8.07 6.21
C MET A 199 0.08 -9.38 6.51
N ALA A 200 1.36 -9.33 6.87
CA ALA A 200 2.13 -10.54 7.21
C ALA A 200 1.52 -11.34 8.38
N ARG A 201 0.87 -10.68 9.35
CA ARG A 201 0.20 -11.34 10.47
C ARG A 201 -1.16 -11.93 10.12
N GLU A 202 -1.86 -11.35 9.15
CA GLU A 202 -3.27 -11.62 8.92
C GLU A 202 -3.56 -12.39 7.63
N CYS A 203 -2.73 -12.23 6.59
CA CYS A 203 -3.00 -12.71 5.24
C CYS A 203 -3.29 -14.23 5.18
N ARG A 204 -2.66 -15.02 6.06
CA ARG A 204 -2.88 -16.47 6.16
C ARG A 204 -4.33 -16.82 6.46
N LYS A 205 -5.04 -16.05 7.30
CA LYS A 205 -6.46 -16.27 7.65
C LYS A 205 -7.38 -16.12 6.43
N TYR A 206 -6.94 -15.34 5.45
CA TYR A 206 -7.65 -15.04 4.22
C TYR A 206 -7.12 -15.85 3.03
N GLY A 207 -6.33 -16.90 3.29
CA GLY A 207 -5.82 -17.80 2.25
C GLY A 207 -4.77 -17.16 1.34
N ILE A 208 -3.97 -16.24 1.86
CA ILE A 208 -2.92 -15.53 1.10
C ILE A 208 -1.55 -15.92 1.64
N SER A 209 -0.66 -16.31 0.74
CA SER A 209 0.77 -16.41 0.99
C SER A 209 1.44 -15.09 0.64
N LEU A 210 2.22 -14.50 1.56
CA LEU A 210 2.97 -13.26 1.32
C LEU A 210 4.46 -13.58 1.19
N VAL A 211 5.07 -13.13 0.09
CA VAL A 211 6.52 -13.22 -0.14
C VAL A 211 7.06 -11.81 -0.31
N LEU A 212 8.06 -11.45 0.50
CA LEU A 212 8.76 -10.18 0.41
C LEU A 212 10.19 -10.45 -0.05
N ALA A 213 10.54 -10.03 -1.26
CA ALA A 213 11.90 -10.08 -1.77
C ALA A 213 12.55 -8.70 -1.66
N SER A 214 13.75 -8.63 -1.08
CA SER A 214 14.45 -7.37 -0.86
C SER A 214 15.94 -7.56 -0.59
N GLN A 215 16.74 -6.67 -1.14
CA GLN A 215 18.18 -6.51 -0.93
C GLN A 215 18.53 -5.61 0.27
N GLU A 216 17.55 -4.86 0.81
CA GLU A 216 17.72 -3.95 1.95
C GLU A 216 16.85 -4.39 3.14
N ALA A 217 17.04 -5.63 3.61
CA ALA A 217 16.22 -6.19 4.69
C ALA A 217 16.18 -5.31 5.96
N ARG A 218 17.22 -4.52 6.24
CA ARG A 218 17.28 -3.65 7.44
C ARG A 218 16.25 -2.52 7.43
N ASP A 219 15.69 -2.19 6.28
CA ASP A 219 14.73 -1.09 6.13
C ASP A 219 13.32 -1.48 6.59
N PHE A 220 13.05 -2.78 6.76
CA PHE A 220 11.79 -3.26 7.32
C PHE A 220 11.69 -3.05 8.83
N ASP A 221 10.46 -2.78 9.27
CA ASP A 221 10.13 -2.81 10.68
C ASP A 221 10.44 -4.18 11.29
N SER A 222 11.01 -4.19 12.50
CA SER A 222 11.42 -5.41 13.18
C SER A 222 10.28 -6.43 13.36
N SER A 223 9.04 -5.96 13.46
CA SER A 223 7.85 -6.81 13.63
C SER A 223 7.53 -7.64 12.39
N VAL A 224 7.99 -7.23 11.20
CA VAL A 224 7.89 -8.05 9.98
C VAL A 224 8.63 -9.37 10.18
N PHE A 225 9.82 -9.34 10.78
CA PHE A 225 10.62 -10.55 11.05
C PHE A 225 10.03 -11.44 12.15
N SER A 226 9.11 -10.93 12.95
CA SER A 226 8.38 -11.78 13.90
C SER A 226 7.13 -12.40 13.27
N ALA A 227 6.60 -11.81 12.19
CA ALA A 227 5.41 -12.28 11.50
C ALA A 227 5.71 -13.28 10.37
N ILE A 228 6.91 -13.24 9.79
CA ILE A 228 7.31 -14.15 8.71
C ILE A 228 7.79 -15.50 9.28
N ALA A 229 7.21 -16.58 8.76
CA ALA A 229 7.57 -17.94 9.17
C ALA A 229 8.83 -18.49 8.49
N ASN A 230 9.07 -18.13 7.23
CA ASN A 230 10.12 -18.71 6.40
C ASN A 230 11.07 -17.64 5.87
N TYR A 231 12.37 -17.96 5.84
CA TYR A 231 13.40 -17.07 5.35
C TYR A 231 14.29 -17.77 4.33
N LEU A 232 14.47 -17.12 3.18
CA LEU A 232 15.48 -17.48 2.20
C LEU A 232 16.51 -16.36 2.15
N VAL A 233 17.73 -16.63 2.64
CA VAL A 233 18.84 -15.67 2.61
C VAL A 233 19.87 -16.14 1.61
N LEU A 234 20.02 -15.36 0.55
CA LEU A 234 21.09 -15.54 -0.42
C LEU A 234 22.30 -14.68 0.00
N ARG A 235 23.41 -14.77 -0.75
CA ARG A 235 24.69 -14.12 -0.39
C ARG A 235 24.49 -12.65 0.02
N LEU A 236 24.75 -12.35 1.29
CA LEU A 236 24.74 -10.99 1.84
C LEU A 236 26.17 -10.46 1.94
N THR A 237 26.40 -9.22 1.53
CA THR A 237 27.60 -8.47 1.93
C THR A 237 27.44 -7.96 3.37
N PRO A 238 28.50 -7.94 4.20
CA PRO A 238 28.40 -7.78 5.67
C PRO A 238 27.64 -6.55 6.20
N ARG A 239 27.41 -5.52 5.39
CA ARG A 239 26.73 -4.27 5.78
C ARG A 239 25.19 -4.32 5.72
N ARG A 240 24.59 -5.43 5.28
CA ARG A 240 23.16 -5.50 4.92
C ARG A 240 22.30 -6.47 5.77
N THR A 241 22.88 -7.12 6.78
CA THR A 241 22.16 -8.08 7.64
C THR A 241 21.52 -7.37 8.85
N PRO A 242 20.20 -7.47 9.09
CA PRO A 242 19.58 -6.88 10.28
C PRO A 242 19.98 -7.65 11.54
N ALA A 243 20.19 -6.92 12.65
CA ALA A 243 20.67 -7.50 13.91
C ALA A 243 19.79 -8.66 14.45
N SER A 244 18.48 -8.62 14.18
CA SER A 244 17.51 -9.65 14.57
C SER A 244 17.78 -11.02 13.95
N TRP A 245 18.39 -11.06 12.76
CA TRP A 245 18.68 -12.30 12.04
C TRP A 245 19.80 -13.11 12.70
N TYR A 246 20.73 -12.43 13.39
CA TYR A 246 21.81 -13.11 14.12
C TYR A 246 21.30 -13.94 15.30
N ARG A 247 20.10 -13.67 15.83
CA ARG A 247 19.48 -14.51 16.89
C ARG A 247 18.84 -15.78 16.32
N THR A 248 18.28 -15.70 15.12
CA THR A 248 17.57 -16.83 14.49
C THR A 248 18.50 -17.76 13.71
N LEU A 249 19.60 -17.23 13.16
CA LEU A 249 20.57 -17.98 12.36
C LEU A 249 21.77 -18.51 13.15
N ARG A 250 21.87 -18.25 14.47
CA ARG A 250 22.86 -18.95 15.28
C ARG A 250 22.41 -20.39 15.47
N PRO A 251 23.22 -21.39 15.08
CA PRO A 251 22.97 -22.75 15.54
C PRO A 251 22.97 -22.70 17.07
N ARG A 252 21.92 -23.25 17.70
CA ARG A 252 21.98 -23.55 19.15
C ARG A 252 23.24 -24.39 19.33
N SER A 253 24.27 -23.81 19.94
CA SER A 253 25.40 -24.59 20.41
C SER A 253 24.80 -25.62 21.35
N ARG A 254 24.81 -26.89 20.93
CA ARG A 254 24.68 -28.00 21.86
C ARG A 254 25.78 -27.77 22.90
N ASN A 255 25.39 -27.34 24.10
CA ASN A 255 26.26 -27.43 25.26
C ASN A 255 26.61 -28.91 25.41
N GLY A 256 27.86 -29.24 25.05
CA GLY A 256 28.48 -30.49 25.42
C GLY A 256 28.59 -30.54 26.95
N ARG A 257 28.25 -31.70 27.48
CA ARG A 257 28.67 -32.16 28.80
C ARG A 257 30.18 -32.23 28.88
#